data_AF-A0A380ZVC2-F1
#
_entry.id   AF-A0A380ZVC2-F1
#
_cell.length_a   1.000
_cell.length_b   1.000
_cell.length_c   1.000
_cell.angle_alpha   90.00
_cell.angle_beta   90.00
_cell.angle_gamma   90.00
#
_symmetry.space_group_name_H-M   'P 1'
#
loop_
_entity.id
_entity.type
_entity.pdbx_description
1 polymer ?
#
loop_
_entity_poly.entity_id
_entity_poly.type
_entity_poly.pdbx_seq_one_letter_code
_entity_poly.pdbx_strand_id
1 'polypeptide(L)'
;MASRLIFTEDESIILTDKSGNEIKLDTTGGNINITAPSSINITAGKSVNINAGEDIPISAGMNISTSATMNYTQMVGINYISTIAGNASHFITGKLMEMIEGDVHSETKQGKTITNSELGIETLSQGKIHKDAQGNIDHRSGEIGKSH
;
A
#
# COMPACT_ATOMS: atom_id res chain seq x y z
N MET A 1 15.75 29.58 24.82
CA MET A 1 16.81 30.03 23.89
C MET A 1 16.18 30.92 22.83
N ALA A 2 16.92 31.80 22.17
CA ALA A 2 16.40 32.55 21.01
C ALA A 2 16.49 31.69 19.74
N SER A 3 15.77 32.05 18.69
CA SER A 3 15.96 31.45 17.36
C SER A 3 17.34 31.82 16.81
N ARG A 4 18.00 30.89 16.10
CA ARG A 4 19.38 31.05 15.63
C ARG A 4 19.56 30.43 14.25
N LEU A 5 20.38 31.09 13.43
CA LEU A 5 21.04 30.51 12.27
C LEU A 5 22.54 30.45 12.61
N ILE A 6 23.13 29.26 12.57
CA ILE A 6 24.51 28.99 12.98
C ILE A 6 25.26 28.36 11.81
N PHE A 7 26.41 28.93 11.49
CA PHE A 7 27.44 28.33 10.65
C PHE A 7 28.53 27.81 11.59
N THR A 8 28.87 26.54 11.48
CA THR A 8 29.84 25.90 12.38
C THR A 8 31.23 25.84 11.75
N GLU A 9 32.26 25.52 12.55
CA GLU A 9 33.63 25.39 12.05
C GLU A 9 33.82 24.21 11.09
N ASP A 10 32.99 23.16 11.22
CA ASP A 10 32.92 22.02 10.28
C ASP A 10 32.01 22.30 9.07
N GLU A 11 31.71 23.58 8.80
CA GLU A 11 30.90 24.04 7.65
C GLU A 11 29.44 23.60 7.64
N SER A 12 28.94 22.99 8.72
CA SER A 12 27.51 22.66 8.87
C SER A 12 26.66 23.93 9.08
N ILE A 13 25.38 23.87 8.68
CA ILE A 13 24.41 24.97 8.83
C ILE A 13 23.22 24.49 9.66
N ILE A 14 22.89 25.24 10.72
CA ILE A 14 21.82 24.89 11.66
C ILE A 14 20.85 26.06 11.82
N LEU A 15 19.56 25.81 11.56
CA LEU A 15 18.45 26.72 11.88
C LEU A 15 17.63 26.11 13.01
N THR A 16 17.52 26.84 14.13
CA THR A 16 16.77 26.38 15.31
C THR A 16 15.88 27.49 15.86
N ASP A 17 14.75 27.10 16.47
CA ASP A 17 13.91 28.00 17.25
C ASP A 17 13.88 27.64 18.74
N LYS A 18 13.25 28.49 19.54
CA LYS A 18 13.12 28.25 20.99
C LYS A 18 12.26 27.03 21.36
N SER A 19 11.46 26.54 20.41
CA SER A 19 10.45 25.51 20.61
C SER A 19 11.02 24.11 20.33
N GLY A 20 12.23 24.01 19.77
CA GLY A 20 12.88 22.75 19.42
C GLY A 20 12.70 22.34 17.96
N ASN A 21 12.23 23.23 17.09
CA ASN A 21 12.27 23.01 15.65
C ASN A 21 13.72 23.14 15.15
N GLU A 22 14.15 22.25 14.27
CA GLU A 22 15.51 22.24 13.73
C GLU A 22 15.56 21.84 12.25
N ILE A 23 16.39 22.56 11.48
CA ILE A 23 16.88 22.14 10.17
C ILE A 23 18.41 22.15 10.23
N LYS A 24 19.04 20.99 9.98
CA LYS A 24 20.50 20.81 10.00
C LYS A 24 21.00 20.28 8.67
N LEU A 25 21.89 21.02 8.01
CA LEU A 25 22.71 20.56 6.90
C LEU A 25 24.06 20.15 7.50
N ASP A 26 24.35 18.86 7.51
CA ASP A 26 25.50 18.26 8.16
C ASP A 26 26.58 17.91 7.13
N THR A 27 27.67 18.67 7.12
CA THR A 27 28.76 18.48 6.15
C THR A 27 29.57 17.22 6.45
N THR A 28 29.83 16.94 7.74
CA THR A 28 30.62 15.78 8.16
C THR A 28 29.89 14.48 7.87
N GLY A 29 28.58 14.43 8.13
CA GLY A 29 27.74 13.26 7.89
C GLY A 29 27.15 13.18 6.48
N GLY A 30 27.16 14.28 5.72
CA GLY A 30 26.53 14.39 4.40
C GLY A 30 25.00 14.36 4.42
N ASN A 31 24.37 14.65 5.56
CA ASN A 31 22.92 14.47 5.78
C ASN A 31 22.18 15.81 5.90
N ILE A 32 20.87 15.78 5.62
CA ILE A 32 19.94 16.84 6.00
C ILE A 32 18.94 16.27 6.99
N ASN A 33 18.82 16.90 8.16
CA ASN A 33 17.85 16.52 9.19
C ASN A 33 16.84 17.65 9.38
N ILE A 34 15.55 17.29 9.42
CA ILE A 34 14.44 18.22 9.67
C ILE A 34 13.59 17.62 10.78
N THR A 35 13.51 18.30 11.92
CA THR A 35 12.78 17.81 13.09
C THR A 35 11.87 18.90 13.67
N ALA A 36 10.68 18.49 14.10
CA ALA A 36 9.74 19.37 14.79
C ALA A 36 9.05 18.59 15.92
N PRO A 37 8.84 19.18 17.11
CA PRO A 37 8.12 18.51 18.21
C PRO A 37 6.62 18.31 17.96
N SER A 38 6.04 18.98 16.96
CA SER A 38 4.60 18.95 16.68
C SER A 38 4.28 18.45 15.27
N SER A 39 4.54 19.25 14.23
CA SER A 39 4.24 18.87 12.85
C SER A 39 5.24 19.44 11.84
N ILE A 40 5.45 18.70 10.77
CA ILE A 40 6.12 19.16 9.54
C ILE A 40 5.08 19.08 8.44
N ASN A 41 4.80 20.20 7.78
CA ASN A 41 3.82 20.29 6.69
C ASN A 41 4.55 20.59 5.38
N ILE A 42 4.31 19.78 4.34
CA ILE A 42 4.92 19.94 3.02
C ILE A 42 3.78 20.08 2.00
N THR A 43 3.66 21.26 1.39
CA THR A 43 2.61 21.58 0.41
C THR A 43 3.24 22.22 -0.81
N ALA A 44 2.83 21.80 -2.01
CA ALA A 44 3.28 22.39 -3.27
C ALA A 44 2.07 22.69 -4.16
N GLY A 45 2.11 23.81 -4.90
CA GLY A 45 1.04 24.21 -5.83
C GLY A 45 1.00 23.39 -7.13
N LYS A 46 2.01 22.54 -7.39
CA LYS A 46 2.08 21.68 -8.58
C LYS A 46 2.50 20.26 -8.24
N SER A 47 3.70 20.07 -7.71
CA SER A 47 4.26 18.73 -7.49
C SER A 47 5.24 18.70 -6.33
N VAL A 48 5.29 17.55 -5.64
CA VAL A 48 6.36 17.15 -4.72
C VAL A 48 6.97 15.88 -5.32
N ASN A 49 8.27 15.90 -5.61
CA ASN A 49 8.99 14.74 -6.13
C ASN A 49 9.89 14.18 -5.02
N ILE A 50 9.83 12.88 -4.80
CA ILE A 50 10.67 12.18 -3.82
C ILE A 50 11.34 11.02 -4.54
N ASN A 51 12.68 11.05 -4.61
CA ASN A 51 13.49 10.03 -5.26
C ASN A 51 14.66 9.70 -4.34
N ALA A 52 14.94 8.40 -4.18
CA ALA A 52 16.12 7.90 -3.46
C ALA A 52 16.82 6.84 -4.33
N GLY A 53 18.15 6.75 -4.20
CA GLY A 53 18.95 5.73 -4.89
C GLY A 53 18.84 4.34 -4.24
N GLU A 54 18.46 4.30 -2.97
CA GLU A 54 18.30 3.09 -2.17
C GLU A 54 16.85 2.99 -1.65
N ASP A 55 16.57 3.61 -0.50
CA ASP A 55 15.29 3.40 0.22
C ASP A 55 14.53 4.68 0.54
N ILE A 56 13.20 4.57 0.66
CA ILE A 56 12.31 5.57 1.26
C ILE A 56 11.47 4.88 2.36
N PRO A 57 11.94 4.84 3.61
CA PRO A 57 11.16 4.31 4.72
C PRO A 57 10.05 5.28 5.13
N ILE A 58 8.82 4.78 5.29
CA ILE A 58 7.68 5.54 5.80
C ILE A 58 7.06 4.77 6.96
N SER A 59 6.98 5.40 8.13
CA SER A 59 6.39 4.82 9.33
C SER A 59 5.62 5.86 10.12
N ALA A 60 4.50 5.47 10.72
CA ALA A 60 3.73 6.29 11.64
C ALA A 60 3.36 5.48 12.90
N GLY A 61 3.34 6.13 14.06
CA GLY A 61 2.95 5.48 15.32
C GLY A 61 1.46 5.16 15.41
N MET A 62 0.61 5.80 14.60
CA MET A 62 -0.84 5.56 14.58
C MET A 62 -1.35 5.22 13.19
N ASN A 63 -1.30 6.18 12.24
CA ASN A 63 -1.94 6.02 10.93
C ASN A 63 -1.10 6.62 9.81
N ILE A 64 -1.17 5.99 8.63
CA ILE A 64 -0.77 6.56 7.34
C ILE A 64 -2.02 6.63 6.47
N SER A 65 -2.30 7.80 5.90
CA SER A 65 -3.44 8.02 5.01
C SER A 65 -2.95 8.56 3.67
N THR A 66 -3.26 7.88 2.58
CA THR A 66 -2.92 8.29 1.22
C THR A 66 -4.16 8.39 0.36
N SER A 67 -4.30 9.45 -0.42
CA SER A 67 -5.42 9.63 -1.34
C SER A 67 -4.97 10.35 -2.62
N ALA A 68 -5.61 10.02 -3.73
CA ALA A 68 -5.46 10.71 -5.00
C ALA A 68 -6.85 10.94 -5.60
N THR A 69 -7.08 12.10 -6.20
CA THR A 69 -8.39 12.44 -6.79
C THR A 69 -8.65 11.74 -8.11
N MET A 70 -7.59 11.52 -8.90
CA MET A 70 -7.71 10.89 -10.24
C MET A 70 -7.12 9.49 -10.25
N ASN A 71 -5.78 9.39 -10.18
CA ASN A 71 -5.08 8.12 -10.34
C ASN A 71 -4.09 7.90 -9.20
N TYR A 72 -3.98 6.65 -8.75
CA TYR A 72 -2.95 6.18 -7.84
C TYR A 72 -2.31 4.94 -8.45
N THR A 73 -1.03 5.02 -8.78
CA THR A 73 -0.29 3.94 -9.45
C THR A 73 0.86 3.50 -8.55
N GLN A 74 0.95 2.19 -8.31
CA GLN A 74 2.08 1.55 -7.65
C GLN A 74 2.71 0.56 -8.63
N MET A 75 4.02 0.66 -8.80
CA MET A 75 4.81 -0.27 -9.60
C MET A 75 5.94 -0.81 -8.72
N VAL A 76 6.06 -2.13 -8.65
CA VAL A 76 7.07 -2.81 -7.83
C VAL A 76 7.81 -3.80 -8.71
N GLY A 77 9.14 -3.73 -8.71
CA GLY A 77 9.96 -4.51 -9.64
C GLY A 77 10.15 -5.97 -9.27
N ILE A 78 10.13 -6.30 -7.98
CA ILE A 78 10.43 -7.65 -7.49
C ILE A 78 9.30 -8.19 -6.62
N ASN A 79 9.16 -7.69 -5.38
CA ASN A 79 8.22 -8.24 -4.40
C ASN A 79 7.33 -7.15 -3.80
N TYR A 80 6.01 -7.33 -3.89
CA TYR A 80 5.04 -6.57 -3.11
C TYR A 80 4.55 -7.43 -1.93
N ILE A 81 4.79 -6.98 -0.70
CA ILE A 81 4.39 -7.68 0.52
C ILE A 81 3.48 -6.77 1.33
N SER A 82 2.30 -7.27 1.68
CA SER A 82 1.34 -6.55 2.53
C SER A 82 0.89 -7.47 3.68
N THR A 83 1.15 -7.03 4.92
CA THR A 83 0.75 -7.76 6.13
C THR A 83 -0.27 -6.94 6.90
N ILE A 84 -1.48 -7.48 7.06
CA ILE A 84 -2.57 -6.82 7.77
C ILE A 84 -2.98 -7.70 8.95
N ALA A 85 -2.79 -7.20 10.17
CA ALA A 85 -3.21 -7.90 11.39
C ALA A 85 -4.73 -7.77 11.65
N GLY A 86 -5.33 -6.69 11.16
CA GLY A 86 -6.77 -6.43 11.23
C GLY A 86 -7.49 -6.84 9.95
N ASN A 87 -8.32 -5.93 9.42
CA ASN A 87 -9.11 -6.17 8.23
C ASN A 87 -8.52 -5.45 7.01
N ALA A 88 -8.53 -6.11 5.86
CA ALA A 88 -8.33 -5.48 4.56
C ALA A 88 -9.69 -5.36 3.84
N SER A 89 -9.94 -4.25 3.15
CA SER A 89 -11.19 -4.02 2.43
C SER A 89 -10.92 -3.29 1.12
N HIS A 90 -11.52 -3.79 0.03
CA HIS A 90 -11.43 -3.20 -1.30
C HIS A 90 -12.84 -2.89 -1.80
N PHE A 91 -13.11 -1.61 -2.09
CA PHE A 91 -14.39 -1.15 -2.64
C PHE A 91 -14.17 -0.69 -4.07
N ILE A 92 -14.54 -1.55 -5.02
CA ILE A 92 -14.30 -1.33 -6.45
C ILE A 92 -15.64 -1.12 -7.12
N THR A 93 -15.93 0.13 -7.48
CA THR A 93 -17.17 0.50 -8.17
C THR A 93 -17.11 0.19 -9.67
N GLY A 94 -15.91 0.21 -10.23
CA GLY A 94 -15.63 -0.15 -11.62
C GLY A 94 -15.27 -1.63 -11.79
N LYS A 95 -14.36 -1.90 -12.72
CA LYS A 95 -13.86 -3.24 -13.01
C LYS A 95 -12.61 -3.56 -12.18
N LEU A 96 -12.57 -4.76 -11.61
CA LEU A 96 -11.34 -5.40 -11.14
C LEU A 96 -10.77 -6.28 -12.26
N MET A 97 -9.47 -6.17 -12.52
CA MET A 97 -8.75 -7.07 -13.41
C MET A 97 -7.50 -7.55 -12.68
N GLU A 98 -7.37 -8.86 -12.55
CA GLU A 98 -6.21 -9.52 -11.95
C GLU A 98 -5.59 -10.42 -13.01
N MET A 99 -4.31 -10.18 -13.32
CA MET A 99 -3.54 -11.00 -14.25
C MET A 99 -2.35 -11.55 -13.48
N ILE A 100 -2.32 -12.88 -13.33
CA ILE A 100 -1.31 -13.57 -12.55
C ILE A 100 -0.73 -14.64 -13.46
N GLU A 101 0.55 -14.49 -13.80
CA GLU A 101 1.28 -15.46 -14.63
C GLU A 101 1.71 -16.69 -13.82
N GLY A 102 1.96 -16.49 -12.51
CA GLY A 102 2.32 -17.55 -11.59
C GLY A 102 1.11 -18.17 -10.88
N ASP A 103 1.37 -18.74 -9.70
CA ASP A 103 0.35 -19.41 -8.90
C ASP A 103 -0.41 -18.45 -7.99
N VAL A 104 -1.67 -18.80 -7.71
CA VAL A 104 -2.49 -18.18 -6.67
C VAL A 104 -2.71 -19.17 -5.54
N HIS A 105 -2.33 -18.78 -4.32
CA HIS A 105 -2.68 -19.51 -3.10
C HIS A 105 -3.58 -18.63 -2.23
N SER A 106 -4.79 -19.11 -1.95
CA SER A 106 -5.79 -18.39 -1.14
C SER A 106 -6.34 -19.33 -0.08
N GLU A 107 -6.05 -19.05 1.19
CA GLU A 107 -6.56 -19.81 2.33
C GLU A 107 -7.58 -18.97 3.12
N THR A 108 -8.73 -19.55 3.44
CA THR A 108 -9.75 -18.92 4.29
C THR A 108 -10.19 -19.91 5.36
N LYS A 109 -10.00 -19.56 6.65
CA LYS A 109 -10.27 -20.48 7.76
C LYS A 109 -11.75 -20.59 8.16
N GLN A 110 -12.50 -19.50 8.03
CA GLN A 110 -13.92 -19.47 8.44
C GLN A 110 -14.88 -19.63 7.26
N GLY A 111 -14.51 -19.13 6.08
CA GLY A 111 -15.31 -19.29 4.86
C GLY A 111 -14.95 -18.26 3.80
N LYS A 112 -15.40 -18.52 2.57
CA LYS A 112 -15.30 -17.62 1.43
C LYS A 112 -16.66 -17.57 0.73
N THR A 113 -17.25 -16.38 0.67
CA THR A 113 -18.52 -16.14 -0.04
C THR A 113 -18.22 -15.41 -1.33
N ILE A 114 -18.75 -15.91 -2.44
CA ILE A 114 -18.74 -15.24 -3.73
C ILE A 114 -20.19 -15.01 -4.13
N THR A 115 -20.56 -13.75 -4.32
CA THR A 115 -21.89 -13.34 -4.77
C THR A 115 -21.73 -12.60 -6.08
N ASN A 116 -22.42 -13.04 -7.11
CA ASN A 116 -22.51 -12.39 -8.41
C ASN A 116 -23.99 -12.12 -8.73
N SER A 117 -24.29 -11.06 -9.48
CA SER A 117 -25.66 -10.71 -9.83
C SER A 117 -26.16 -11.50 -11.04
N GLU A 118 -25.88 -11.02 -12.25
CA GLU A 118 -26.58 -11.49 -13.46
C GLU A 118 -25.66 -12.24 -14.44
N LEU A 119 -24.38 -11.87 -14.51
CA LEU A 119 -23.46 -12.38 -15.55
C LEU A 119 -22.80 -13.73 -15.22
N GLY A 120 -23.21 -14.39 -14.13
CA GLY A 120 -22.64 -15.67 -13.74
C GLY A 120 -21.20 -15.59 -13.18
N ILE A 121 -20.62 -16.76 -12.95
CA ILE A 121 -19.21 -16.98 -12.65
C ILE A 121 -18.71 -18.02 -13.65
N GLU A 122 -17.70 -17.67 -14.43
CA GLU A 122 -17.05 -18.61 -15.35
C GLU A 122 -15.78 -19.17 -14.71
N THR A 123 -15.59 -20.48 -14.81
CA THR A 123 -14.35 -21.15 -14.39
C THR A 123 -13.89 -22.05 -15.53
N LEU A 124 -12.82 -21.63 -16.21
CA LEU A 124 -12.19 -22.38 -17.28
C LEU A 124 -10.93 -23.06 -16.76
N SER A 125 -10.80 -24.37 -17.00
CA SER A 125 -9.57 -25.11 -16.76
C SER A 125 -9.30 -26.03 -17.95
N GLN A 126 -8.07 -26.01 -18.46
CA GLN A 126 -7.61 -26.98 -19.45
C GLN A 126 -7.27 -28.34 -18.80
N GLY A 127 -7.05 -28.33 -17.48
CA GLY A 127 -6.78 -29.51 -16.68
C GLY A 127 -8.01 -29.96 -15.90
N LYS A 128 -7.79 -30.37 -14.66
CA LYS A 128 -8.85 -30.79 -13.75
C LYS A 128 -9.26 -29.65 -12.82
N ILE A 129 -10.53 -29.65 -12.43
CA ILE A 129 -11.02 -28.88 -11.29
C ILE A 129 -11.33 -29.91 -10.20
N HIS A 130 -10.63 -29.84 -9.07
CA HIS A 130 -10.94 -30.64 -7.89
C HIS A 130 -11.77 -29.82 -6.92
N LYS A 131 -12.86 -30.40 -6.43
CA LYS A 131 -13.71 -29.84 -5.39
C LYS A 131 -13.92 -30.93 -4.36
N ASP A 132 -13.24 -30.80 -3.23
CA ASP A 132 -13.33 -31.74 -2.13
C ASP A 132 -14.04 -31.08 -0.95
N ALA A 133 -15.01 -31.77 -0.36
CA ALA A 133 -15.70 -31.33 0.85
C ALA A 133 -15.83 -32.50 1.81
N GLN A 134 -15.63 -32.25 3.11
CA GLN A 134 -15.96 -33.24 4.16
C GLN A 134 -17.47 -33.43 4.32
N GLY A 135 -18.24 -32.37 4.06
CA GLY A 135 -19.70 -32.39 4.01
C GLY A 135 -20.22 -32.54 2.58
N ASN A 136 -21.24 -31.78 2.24
CA ASN A 136 -21.89 -31.84 0.93
C ASN A 136 -21.35 -30.80 -0.04
N ILE A 137 -21.32 -31.14 -1.33
CA ILE A 137 -21.20 -30.19 -2.44
C ILE A 137 -22.57 -30.10 -3.10
N ASP A 138 -23.26 -28.97 -2.90
CA ASP A 138 -24.58 -28.75 -3.49
C ASP A 138 -24.46 -27.98 -4.81
N HIS A 139 -24.93 -28.60 -5.89
CA HIS A 139 -25.15 -27.94 -7.18
C HIS A 139 -26.64 -27.87 -7.46
N ARG A 140 -27.22 -26.66 -7.34
CA ARG A 140 -28.62 -26.40 -7.66
C ARG A 140 -28.69 -25.52 -8.90
N SER A 141 -29.39 -26.01 -9.93
CA SER A 141 -29.63 -25.28 -11.18
C SER A 141 -31.13 -25.26 -11.46
N GLY A 142 -31.64 -24.14 -11.96
CA GLY A 142 -33.02 -24.03 -12.46
C GLY A 142 -33.24 -24.70 -13.82
N GLU A 143 -32.15 -25.06 -14.50
CA GLU A 143 -32.14 -25.73 -15.80
C GLU A 143 -31.38 -27.06 -15.74
N ILE A 144 -31.79 -28.05 -16.53
CA ILE A 144 -31.11 -29.36 -16.61
C ILE A 144 -29.76 -29.15 -17.29
N GLY A 145 -28.67 -29.43 -16.58
CA GLY A 145 -27.32 -29.37 -17.13
C GLY A 145 -27.18 -30.27 -18.35
N LYS A 146 -26.70 -29.73 -19.47
CA LYS A 146 -26.29 -30.53 -20.62
C LYS A 146 -24.90 -31.07 -20.35
N SER A 147 -24.81 -32.36 -20.02
CA SER A 147 -23.55 -33.09 -20.04
C SER A 147 -23.26 -33.48 -21.48
N HIS A 148 -22.17 -32.98 -22.06
CA HIS A 148 -21.60 -33.48 -23.31
C HIS A 148 -20.28 -34.16 -23.03
#